data_AF-A0A7X7WQX9-F1
#
_entry.id   AF-A0A7X7WQX9-F1
#
_cell.length_a   1.000
_cell.length_b   1.000
_cell.length_c   1.000
_cell.angle_alpha   90.00
_cell.angle_beta   90.00
_cell.angle_gamma   90.00
#
_symmetry.space_group_name_H-M   'P 1'
#
loop_
_entity.id
_entity.type
_entity.pdbx_description
1 polymer ?
#
loop_
_entity_poly.entity_id
_entity_poly.type
_entity_poly.pdbx_seq_one_letter_code
_entity_poly.pdbx_strand_id
1 'polypeptide(L)'
;KWRREWIKPEFPGSDKYTGVNWVLLRYSDILLMFAEAENELNHGPTPEAIQALRSVRERAFKGNVDKMPPIPSDYEGFFNEIVKERSWEFGGECIRKFDLIRWNLLDTKLQETRENLRKLMNGEAPYDKVPRKLVWRNNGENLQIMNLTWNMDSTAIANRDVVYWPNVADWADDITEDFITLLAGYFQPNRKELLPIHQSILDANPKLTNDFGN
;
A
#
# COMPACT_ATOMS: atom_id res chain seq x y z
N LYS A 1 -9.82 -2.86 -6.92
CA LYS A 1 -8.58 -2.61 -7.69
C LYS A 1 -8.29 -3.83 -8.57
N TRP A 2 -7.51 -3.70 -9.64
CA TRP A 2 -7.23 -4.79 -10.59
C TRP A 2 -6.69 -6.02 -9.85
N ARG A 3 -7.48 -7.09 -9.81
CA ARG A 3 -7.12 -8.39 -9.23
C ARG A 3 -7.12 -9.39 -10.36
N ARG A 4 -6.00 -10.06 -10.59
CA ARG A 4 -5.84 -11.00 -11.71
C ARG A 4 -6.90 -12.11 -11.63
N GLU A 5 -7.22 -12.55 -10.42
CA GLU A 5 -8.21 -13.60 -10.14
C GLU A 5 -9.64 -13.20 -10.55
N TRP A 6 -9.92 -11.91 -10.67
CA TRP A 6 -11.26 -11.38 -11.02
C TRP A 6 -11.39 -11.01 -12.49
N ILE A 7 -10.31 -11.10 -13.28
CA ILE A 7 -10.32 -10.77 -14.70
C ILE A 7 -10.91 -11.98 -15.47
N LYS A 8 -12.09 -11.78 -16.08
CA LYS A 8 -12.77 -12.79 -16.92
C LYS A 8 -13.26 -12.14 -18.22
N PRO A 9 -12.91 -12.67 -19.42
CA PRO A 9 -11.95 -13.75 -19.66
C PRO A 9 -10.54 -13.35 -19.25
N GLU A 10 -9.67 -14.34 -19.00
CA GLU A 10 -8.29 -14.07 -18.64
C GLU A 10 -7.56 -13.37 -19.78
N PHE A 11 -6.82 -12.31 -19.48
CA PHE A 11 -6.01 -11.64 -20.48
C PHE A 11 -4.73 -12.44 -20.75
N PRO A 12 -4.33 -12.62 -22.02
CA PRO A 12 -3.03 -13.18 -22.35
C PRO A 12 -1.94 -12.24 -21.83
N GLY A 13 -0.93 -12.81 -21.17
CA GLY A 13 0.09 -12.01 -20.50
C GLY A 13 1.06 -12.84 -19.67
N SER A 14 2.21 -12.25 -19.35
CA SER A 14 3.18 -12.83 -18.42
C SER A 14 3.11 -12.14 -17.06
N ASP A 15 3.91 -12.60 -16.11
CA ASP A 15 4.02 -12.03 -14.76
C ASP A 15 4.32 -10.53 -14.76
N LYS A 16 5.01 -10.03 -15.80
CA LYS A 16 5.36 -8.61 -15.96
C LYS A 16 4.45 -7.84 -16.92
N TYR A 17 3.56 -8.53 -17.63
CA TYR A 17 2.70 -7.94 -18.65
C TYR A 17 1.31 -8.57 -18.55
N THR A 18 0.45 -8.00 -17.72
CA THR A 18 -0.88 -8.56 -17.42
C THR A 18 -1.94 -8.30 -18.50
N GLY A 19 -1.59 -7.58 -19.57
CA GLY A 19 -2.54 -7.11 -20.58
C GLY A 19 -3.42 -5.94 -20.12
N VAL A 20 -3.27 -5.47 -18.88
CA VAL A 20 -3.99 -4.31 -18.33
C VAL A 20 -3.23 -3.04 -18.66
N ASN A 21 -3.92 -2.05 -19.23
CA ASN A 21 -3.35 -0.73 -19.52
C ASN A 21 -2.94 -0.01 -18.23
N TRP A 22 -1.77 0.64 -18.26
CA TRP A 22 -1.30 1.44 -17.13
C TRP A 22 -2.06 2.76 -17.05
N VAL A 23 -2.72 3.01 -15.92
CA VAL A 23 -3.47 4.25 -15.69
C VAL A 23 -2.52 5.28 -15.10
N LEU A 24 -2.25 6.36 -15.83
CA LEU A 24 -1.37 7.45 -15.37
C LEU A 24 -2.10 8.44 -14.46
N LEU A 25 -3.34 8.76 -14.77
CA LEU A 25 -4.18 9.67 -14.01
C LEU A 25 -5.61 9.17 -14.05
N ARG A 26 -6.33 9.32 -12.93
CA ARG A 26 -7.73 8.95 -12.83
C ARG A 26 -8.52 9.95 -12.02
N TYR A 27 -9.83 9.95 -12.24
CA TYR A 27 -10.71 10.98 -11.71
C TYR A 27 -10.69 11.09 -10.18
N SER A 28 -10.54 9.98 -9.45
CA SER A 28 -10.40 10.03 -7.99
C SER A 28 -9.13 10.72 -7.51
N ASP A 29 -8.05 10.71 -8.31
CA ASP A 29 -6.83 11.47 -7.99
C ASP A 29 -7.10 12.97 -8.12
N ILE A 30 -7.82 13.38 -9.16
CA ILE A 30 -8.29 14.76 -9.34
C ILE A 30 -9.17 15.19 -8.15
N LEU A 31 -10.13 14.37 -7.75
CA LEU A 31 -10.99 14.66 -6.60
C LEU A 31 -10.22 14.82 -5.30
N LEU A 32 -9.24 13.94 -5.04
CA LEU A 32 -8.45 14.01 -3.81
C LEU A 32 -7.42 15.13 -3.83
N MET A 33 -6.84 15.48 -4.99
CA MET A 33 -6.01 16.69 -5.14
C MET A 33 -6.84 17.96 -4.96
N PHE A 34 -8.07 18.00 -5.50
CA PHE A 34 -9.00 19.12 -5.30
C PHE A 34 -9.34 19.28 -3.81
N ALA A 35 -9.75 18.19 -3.13
CA ALA A 35 -10.08 18.23 -1.71
C ALA A 35 -8.90 18.69 -0.84
N GLU A 36 -7.69 18.23 -1.17
CA GLU A 36 -6.48 18.67 -0.50
C GLU A 36 -6.21 20.17 -0.70
N ALA A 37 -6.24 20.64 -1.96
CA ALA A 37 -5.98 22.04 -2.29
C ALA A 37 -7.00 22.97 -1.62
N GLU A 38 -8.28 22.60 -1.61
CA GLU A 38 -9.32 23.35 -0.92
C GLU A 38 -9.07 23.44 0.59
N ASN A 39 -8.63 22.35 1.23
CA ASN A 39 -8.30 22.35 2.65
C ASN A 39 -7.13 23.29 2.97
N GLU A 40 -6.09 23.27 2.14
CA GLU A 40 -4.93 24.15 2.28
C GLU A 40 -5.26 25.63 2.05
N LEU A 41 -5.99 25.94 0.97
CA LEU A 41 -6.31 27.32 0.59
C LEU A 41 -7.24 28.00 1.59
N ASN A 42 -8.18 27.26 2.19
CA ASN A 42 -9.20 27.80 3.08
C ASN A 42 -8.88 27.59 4.57
N HIS A 43 -7.74 26.98 4.90
CA HIS A 43 -7.39 26.57 6.27
C HIS A 43 -8.49 25.72 6.93
N GLY A 44 -9.05 24.80 6.16
CA GLY A 44 -10.16 23.93 6.53
C GLY A 44 -10.92 23.43 5.31
N PRO A 45 -11.63 22.30 5.40
CA PRO A 45 -12.29 21.71 4.25
C PRO A 45 -13.57 22.47 3.88
N THR A 46 -13.69 22.83 2.60
CA THR A 46 -14.94 23.37 2.04
C THR A 46 -15.99 22.27 1.87
N PRO A 47 -17.29 22.61 1.74
CA PRO A 47 -18.33 21.63 1.43
C PRO A 47 -18.00 20.77 0.20
N GLU A 48 -17.40 21.38 -0.83
CA GLU A 48 -16.96 20.74 -2.05
C GLU A 48 -15.80 19.77 -1.80
N ALA A 49 -14.83 20.13 -0.95
CA ALA A 49 -13.73 19.24 -0.56
C ALA A 49 -14.25 18.00 0.17
N ILE A 50 -15.16 18.18 1.13
CA ILE A 50 -15.82 17.09 1.87
C ILE A 50 -16.56 16.19 0.89
N GLN A 51 -17.29 16.77 -0.06
CA GLN A 51 -18.02 16.02 -1.06
C GLN A 51 -17.10 15.22 -1.98
N ALA A 52 -15.95 15.79 -2.39
CA ALA A 52 -14.97 15.10 -3.23
C ALA A 52 -14.38 13.86 -2.53
N LEU A 53 -13.97 13.98 -1.26
CA LEU A 53 -13.54 12.83 -0.44
C LEU A 53 -14.67 11.81 -0.27
N ARG A 54 -15.88 12.27 0.04
CA ARG A 54 -17.07 11.42 0.20
C ARG A 54 -17.36 10.61 -1.05
N SER A 55 -17.31 11.21 -2.25
CA SER A 55 -17.59 10.51 -3.51
C SER A 55 -16.59 9.38 -3.80
N VAL A 56 -15.32 9.54 -3.44
CA VAL A 56 -14.32 8.45 -3.56
C VAL A 56 -14.68 7.29 -2.63
N ARG A 57 -15.05 7.61 -1.38
CA ARG A 57 -15.44 6.62 -0.37
C ARG A 57 -16.73 5.90 -0.68
N GLU A 58 -17.78 6.61 -1.08
CA GLU A 58 -19.08 6.00 -1.41
C GLU A 58 -18.94 4.97 -2.52
N ARG A 59 -18.06 5.23 -3.50
CA ARG A 59 -17.73 4.24 -4.53
C ARG A 59 -17.01 3.04 -3.93
N ALA A 60 -16.03 3.24 -3.04
CA ALA A 60 -15.29 2.15 -2.41
C ALA A 60 -16.16 1.30 -1.45
N PHE A 61 -17.09 1.94 -0.75
CA PHE A 61 -18.01 1.34 0.22
C PHE A 61 -19.39 1.03 -0.39
N LYS A 62 -19.49 0.84 -1.71
CA LYS A 62 -20.76 0.52 -2.37
C LYS A 62 -21.46 -0.67 -1.67
N GLY A 63 -22.67 -0.44 -1.16
CA GLY A 63 -23.46 -1.41 -0.40
C GLY A 63 -23.10 -1.55 1.09
N ASN A 64 -22.16 -0.76 1.60
CA ASN A 64 -21.71 -0.69 2.99
C ASN A 64 -21.40 0.76 3.42
N VAL A 65 -22.16 1.73 2.91
CA VAL A 65 -21.94 3.18 3.15
C VAL A 65 -22.02 3.52 4.64
N ASP A 66 -22.80 2.76 5.40
CA ASP A 66 -22.92 2.82 6.86
C ASP A 66 -21.60 2.53 7.61
N LYS A 67 -20.65 1.86 6.95
CA LYS A 67 -19.32 1.54 7.51
C LYS A 67 -18.25 2.57 7.13
N MET A 68 -18.61 3.63 6.41
CA MET A 68 -17.66 4.68 6.06
C MET A 68 -17.16 5.39 7.32
N PRO A 69 -15.84 5.63 7.45
CA PRO A 69 -15.32 6.43 8.55
C PRO A 69 -15.82 7.87 8.45
N PRO A 70 -15.98 8.56 9.60
CA PRO A 70 -16.36 9.97 9.60
C PRO A 70 -15.35 10.81 8.83
N ILE A 71 -15.82 11.92 8.25
CA ILE A 71 -14.98 12.91 7.58
C ILE A 71 -14.80 14.07 8.57
N PRO A 72 -13.57 14.33 9.05
CA PRO A 72 -13.30 15.47 9.92
C PRO A 72 -13.61 16.79 9.22
N SER A 73 -14.00 17.81 9.98
CA SER A 73 -14.31 19.14 9.46
C SER A 73 -13.27 20.20 9.83
N ASP A 74 -12.26 19.83 10.63
CA ASP A 74 -11.12 20.67 10.95
C ASP A 74 -9.97 20.44 9.95
N TYR A 75 -9.12 21.45 9.81
CA TYR A 75 -8.02 21.45 8.85
C TYR A 75 -7.08 20.25 9.00
N GLU A 76 -6.60 19.99 10.22
CA GLU A 76 -5.60 18.94 10.48
C GLU A 76 -6.22 17.54 10.34
N GLY A 77 -7.41 17.33 10.90
CA GLY A 77 -8.15 16.09 10.78
C GLY A 77 -8.45 15.76 9.32
N PHE A 78 -8.90 16.73 8.54
CA PHE A 78 -9.21 16.52 7.13
C PHE A 78 -7.94 16.24 6.31
N PHE A 79 -6.85 16.98 6.54
CA PHE A 79 -5.56 16.71 5.90
C PHE A 79 -5.08 15.28 6.18
N ASN A 80 -5.09 14.86 7.45
CA ASN A 80 -4.71 13.51 7.84
C ASN A 80 -5.59 12.44 7.17
N GLU A 81 -6.88 12.73 7.00
CA GLU A 81 -7.80 11.83 6.32
C GLU A 81 -7.55 11.76 4.80
N ILE A 82 -7.14 12.86 4.16
CA ILE A 82 -6.67 12.86 2.76
C ILE A 82 -5.38 12.04 2.64
N VAL A 83 -4.39 12.26 3.50
CA VAL A 83 -3.14 11.47 3.54
C VAL A 83 -3.45 9.98 3.64
N LYS A 84 -4.42 9.61 4.48
CA LYS A 84 -4.86 8.21 4.64
C LYS A 84 -5.62 7.71 3.42
N GLU A 85 -6.62 8.42 2.93
CA GLU A 85 -7.44 8.00 1.79
C GLU A 85 -6.59 7.79 0.53
N ARG A 86 -5.64 8.69 0.26
CA ARG A 86 -4.70 8.55 -0.87
C ARG A 86 -3.88 7.26 -0.76
N SER A 87 -3.55 6.79 0.44
CA SER A 87 -2.85 5.50 0.63
C SER A 87 -3.71 4.29 0.30
N TRP A 88 -5.00 4.31 0.67
CA TRP A 88 -5.96 3.24 0.41
C TRP A 88 -6.34 3.17 -1.06
N GLU A 89 -6.64 4.33 -1.64
CA GLU A 89 -7.14 4.47 -2.99
C GLU A 89 -6.05 4.15 -4.03
N PHE A 90 -4.81 4.62 -3.80
CA PHE A 90 -3.70 4.54 -4.77
C PHE A 90 -2.65 3.46 -4.47
N GLY A 91 -2.91 2.52 -3.54
CA GLY A 91 -1.97 1.43 -3.25
C GLY A 91 -1.59 0.61 -4.49
N GLY A 92 -0.31 0.60 -4.88
CA GLY A 92 0.18 -0.06 -6.10
C GLY A 92 0.16 0.79 -7.38
N GLU A 93 -0.16 2.09 -7.31
CA GLU A 93 -0.12 3.03 -8.45
C GLU A 93 1.16 3.90 -8.46
N CYS A 94 2.16 3.57 -7.64
CA CYS A 94 3.49 4.20 -7.62
C CYS A 94 3.55 5.70 -7.27
N ILE A 95 2.49 6.31 -6.72
CA ILE A 95 2.49 7.75 -6.36
C ILE A 95 2.77 8.05 -4.89
N ARG A 96 2.61 7.07 -3.99
CA ARG A 96 2.65 7.30 -2.52
C ARG A 96 3.94 7.93 -2.03
N LYS A 97 5.09 7.54 -2.59
CA LYS A 97 6.39 8.09 -2.21
C LYS A 97 6.43 9.61 -2.44
N PHE A 98 5.98 10.06 -3.61
CA PHE A 98 6.00 11.47 -3.99
C PHE A 98 5.01 12.29 -3.16
N ASP A 99 3.84 11.73 -2.85
CA ASP A 99 2.89 12.33 -1.91
C ASP A 99 3.51 12.55 -0.52
N LEU A 100 4.21 11.56 0.01
CA LEU A 100 4.85 11.70 1.32
C LEU A 100 6.02 12.69 1.31
N ILE A 101 6.74 12.82 0.20
CA ILE A 101 7.83 13.80 0.08
C ILE A 101 7.27 15.23 0.09
N ARG A 102 6.26 15.52 -0.72
CA ARG A 102 5.70 16.88 -0.83
C ARG A 102 5.01 17.35 0.46
N TRP A 103 4.55 16.42 1.31
CA TRP A 103 4.02 16.72 2.64
C TRP A 103 5.06 16.72 3.75
N ASN A 104 6.33 16.40 3.45
CA ASN A 104 7.38 16.19 4.45
C ASN A 104 7.01 15.10 5.49
N LEU A 105 6.36 14.02 5.04
CA LEU A 105 5.89 12.90 5.87
C LEU A 105 6.62 11.57 5.58
N LEU A 106 7.57 11.56 4.64
CA LEU A 106 8.22 10.31 4.22
C LEU A 106 8.95 9.60 5.37
N ASP A 107 9.76 10.31 6.15
CA ASP A 107 10.47 9.71 7.28
C ASP A 107 9.48 9.14 8.32
N THR A 108 8.51 9.96 8.75
CA THR A 108 7.46 9.56 9.70
C THR A 108 6.78 8.28 9.27
N LYS A 109 6.36 8.18 7.99
CA LYS A 109 5.69 6.96 7.49
C LYS A 109 6.62 5.77 7.31
N LEU A 110 7.91 5.98 7.05
CA LEU A 110 8.89 4.88 7.05
C LEU A 110 9.07 4.32 8.47
N GLN A 111 9.16 5.16 9.49
CA GLN A 111 9.27 4.71 10.89
C GLN A 111 8.00 3.97 11.33
N GLU A 112 6.81 4.54 11.08
CA GLU A 112 5.53 3.87 11.35
C GLU A 112 5.45 2.50 10.65
N THR A 113 5.95 2.40 9.41
CA THR A 113 5.97 1.12 8.67
C THR A 113 6.89 0.11 9.34
N ARG A 114 8.09 0.51 9.78
CA ARG A 114 9.02 -0.38 10.50
C ARG A 114 8.41 -0.88 11.81
N GLU A 115 7.79 0.01 12.59
CA GLU A 115 7.09 -0.35 13.82
C GLU A 115 5.96 -1.36 13.57
N ASN A 116 5.14 -1.11 12.54
CA ASN A 116 4.07 -2.03 12.16
C ASN A 116 4.59 -3.39 11.68
N LEU A 117 5.70 -3.41 10.95
CA LEU A 117 6.36 -4.67 10.55
C LEU A 117 6.90 -5.43 11.76
N ARG A 118 7.44 -4.75 12.79
CA ARG A 118 7.87 -5.40 14.04
C ARG A 118 6.68 -5.99 14.80
N LYS A 119 5.57 -5.27 14.89
CA LYS A 119 4.32 -5.79 15.47
C LYS A 119 3.83 -7.01 14.70
N LEU A 120 3.86 -6.97 13.37
CA LEU A 120 3.49 -8.09 12.50
C LEU A 120 4.42 -9.30 12.69
N MET A 121 5.73 -9.06 12.72
CA MET A 121 6.77 -10.06 13.00
C MET A 121 6.52 -10.75 14.35
N ASN A 122 6.13 -10.00 15.38
CA ASN A 122 5.88 -10.52 16.72
C ASN A 122 4.47 -11.09 16.92
N GLY A 123 3.55 -10.91 15.96
CA GLY A 123 2.13 -11.26 16.14
C GLY A 123 1.43 -10.42 17.20
N GLU A 124 1.83 -9.15 17.35
CA GLU A 124 1.22 -8.19 18.26
C GLU A 124 0.01 -7.51 17.61
N ALA A 125 -0.92 -7.02 18.44
CA ALA A 125 -2.05 -6.24 17.96
C ALA A 125 -1.56 -5.02 17.13
N PRO A 126 -2.20 -4.70 15.98
CA PRO A 126 -3.45 -5.27 15.44
C PRO A 126 -3.26 -6.51 14.54
N TYR A 127 -2.06 -7.09 14.51
CA TYR A 127 -1.69 -8.20 13.64
C TYR A 127 -1.74 -9.57 14.32
N ASP A 128 -2.21 -9.63 15.57
CA ASP A 128 -2.34 -10.84 16.40
C ASP A 128 -3.23 -11.92 15.78
N LYS A 129 -4.11 -11.53 14.85
CA LYS A 129 -5.01 -12.45 14.12
C LYS A 129 -4.53 -12.81 12.72
N VAL A 130 -3.41 -12.24 12.28
CA VAL A 130 -2.86 -12.52 10.95
C VAL A 130 -2.29 -13.95 10.93
N PRO A 131 -2.67 -14.79 9.95
CA PRO A 131 -2.17 -16.15 9.87
C PRO A 131 -0.67 -16.17 9.62
N ARG A 132 0.12 -16.80 10.50
CA ARG A 132 1.59 -16.89 10.33
C ARG A 132 2.00 -17.92 9.28
N LYS A 133 1.18 -18.96 9.13
CA LYS A 133 1.36 -20.03 8.15
C LYS A 133 0.16 -20.07 7.23
N LEU A 134 0.38 -20.17 5.93
CA LEU A 134 -0.68 -20.27 4.94
C LEU A 134 -0.73 -21.68 4.36
N VAL A 135 -1.86 -22.34 4.52
CA VAL A 135 -2.16 -23.62 3.88
C VAL A 135 -2.75 -23.34 2.51
N TRP A 136 -2.17 -23.94 1.48
CA TRP A 136 -2.54 -23.65 0.10
C TRP A 136 -2.46 -24.87 -0.82
N ARG A 137 -3.05 -24.73 -2.00
CA ARG A 137 -2.97 -25.70 -3.09
C ARG A 137 -3.00 -25.00 -4.45
N ASN A 138 -2.49 -25.67 -5.47
CA ASN A 138 -2.63 -25.26 -6.86
C ASN A 138 -3.59 -26.25 -7.54
N ASN A 139 -4.67 -25.76 -8.14
CA ASN A 139 -5.65 -26.60 -8.85
C ASN A 139 -5.37 -26.70 -10.37
N GLY A 140 -4.19 -26.28 -10.83
CA GLY A 140 -3.80 -26.25 -12.24
C GLY A 140 -4.05 -24.91 -12.92
N GLU A 141 -5.01 -24.12 -12.41
CA GLU A 141 -5.36 -22.80 -12.96
C GLU A 141 -5.04 -21.66 -11.97
N ASN A 142 -5.27 -21.89 -10.68
CA ASN A 142 -5.22 -20.87 -9.65
C ASN A 142 -4.60 -21.40 -8.34
N LEU A 143 -3.95 -20.48 -7.61
CA LEU A 143 -3.60 -20.69 -6.21
C LEU A 143 -4.83 -20.49 -5.34
N GLN A 144 -5.08 -21.45 -4.44
CA GLN A 144 -6.13 -21.37 -3.44
C GLN A 144 -5.50 -21.41 -2.05
N ILE A 145 -5.94 -20.54 -1.15
CA ILE A 145 -5.43 -20.42 0.22
C ILE A 145 -6.58 -20.70 1.18
N MET A 146 -6.41 -21.68 2.07
CA MET A 146 -7.45 -22.16 2.97
C MET A 146 -7.72 -21.18 4.13
N ASN A 147 -6.65 -20.63 4.69
CA ASN A 147 -6.69 -19.88 5.94
C ASN A 147 -6.24 -18.42 5.77
N LEU A 148 -6.58 -17.80 4.64
CA LEU A 148 -6.15 -16.43 4.34
C LEU A 148 -6.60 -15.40 5.38
N THR A 149 -7.76 -15.61 6.01
CA THR A 149 -8.42 -14.64 6.90
C THR A 149 -8.48 -15.07 8.36
N TRP A 150 -7.89 -16.21 8.71
CA TRP A 150 -7.97 -16.77 10.05
C TRP A 150 -6.71 -17.59 10.38
N ASN A 151 -6.25 -17.50 11.62
CA ASN A 151 -5.03 -18.18 12.03
C ASN A 151 -5.27 -19.68 12.27
N MET A 152 -4.36 -20.52 11.78
CA MET A 152 -4.32 -21.95 12.11
C MET A 152 -3.18 -22.21 13.07
N ASP A 153 -3.48 -22.82 14.21
CA ASP A 153 -2.44 -23.31 15.10
C ASP A 153 -1.71 -24.53 14.50
N SER A 154 -0.58 -24.89 15.11
CA SER A 154 0.24 -26.02 14.64
C SER A 154 -0.51 -27.36 14.61
N THR A 155 -1.47 -27.56 15.52
CA THR A 155 -2.28 -28.78 15.59
C THR A 155 -3.26 -28.85 14.43
N ALA A 156 -3.95 -27.75 14.13
CA ALA A 156 -4.86 -27.64 13.00
C ALA A 156 -4.12 -27.83 11.67
N ILE A 157 -2.90 -27.29 11.54
CA ILE A 157 -2.08 -27.49 10.34
C ILE A 157 -1.65 -28.95 10.20
N ALA A 158 -1.25 -29.61 11.30
CA ALA A 158 -0.86 -31.01 11.29
C ALA A 158 -2.04 -31.94 10.93
N ASN A 159 -3.25 -31.61 11.38
CA ASN A 159 -4.47 -32.38 11.15
C ASN A 159 -5.22 -32.03 9.85
N ARG A 160 -4.67 -31.15 9.00
CA ARG A 160 -5.30 -30.79 7.73
C ARG A 160 -5.41 -32.00 6.79
N ASP A 161 -6.35 -31.96 5.85
CA ASP A 161 -6.37 -32.91 4.73
C ASP A 161 -5.16 -32.66 3.82
N VAL A 162 -4.09 -33.43 4.01
CA VAL A 162 -2.84 -33.29 3.25
C VAL A 162 -2.97 -33.71 1.78
N VAL A 163 -4.01 -34.46 1.42
CA VAL A 163 -4.28 -34.85 0.03
C VAL A 163 -4.88 -33.66 -0.71
N TYR A 164 -5.85 -32.98 -0.10
CA TYR A 164 -6.53 -31.85 -0.72
C TYR A 164 -5.81 -30.50 -0.51
N TRP A 165 -5.09 -30.34 0.61
CA TRP A 165 -4.34 -29.16 1.02
C TRP A 165 -2.87 -29.49 1.35
N PRO A 166 -2.06 -29.86 0.34
CA PRO A 166 -0.73 -30.41 0.57
C PRO A 166 0.26 -29.38 1.11
N ASN A 167 0.15 -28.11 0.70
CA ASN A 167 1.24 -27.15 0.88
C ASN A 167 1.02 -26.23 2.07
N VAL A 168 2.12 -25.86 2.73
CA VAL A 168 2.17 -24.87 3.81
C VAL A 168 3.28 -23.87 3.48
N ALA A 169 3.02 -22.58 3.65
CA ALA A 169 3.99 -21.51 3.48
C ALA A 169 4.13 -20.73 4.79
N ASP A 170 5.36 -20.59 5.28
CA ASP A 170 5.72 -19.90 6.52
C ASP A 170 6.14 -18.45 6.25
N TRP A 171 5.31 -17.71 5.49
CA TRP A 171 5.66 -16.38 4.97
C TRP A 171 6.00 -15.33 6.05
N ALA A 172 5.43 -15.46 7.25
CA ALA A 172 5.66 -14.50 8.32
C ALA A 172 7.09 -14.56 8.88
N ASP A 173 7.78 -15.69 8.70
CA ASP A 173 9.15 -15.89 9.17
C ASP A 173 10.17 -15.18 8.26
N ASP A 174 9.76 -14.78 7.05
CA ASP A 174 10.57 -13.94 6.15
C ASP A 174 10.59 -12.46 6.58
N ILE A 175 9.70 -12.05 7.50
CA ILE A 175 9.72 -10.71 8.08
C ILE A 175 10.74 -10.72 9.23
N THR A 176 12.00 -10.48 8.90
CA THR A 176 13.11 -10.44 9.86
C THR A 176 13.45 -9.00 10.27
N GLU A 177 14.13 -8.84 11.40
CA GLU A 177 14.64 -7.53 11.83
C GLU A 177 15.63 -6.94 10.80
N ASP A 178 16.41 -7.79 10.11
CA ASP A 178 17.28 -7.37 9.02
C ASP A 178 16.49 -6.81 7.84
N PHE A 179 15.41 -7.50 7.43
CA PHE A 179 14.52 -7.00 6.38
C PHE A 179 13.90 -5.65 6.76
N ILE A 180 13.44 -5.51 8.01
CA ILE A 180 12.83 -4.27 8.53
C ILE A 180 13.85 -3.12 8.55
N THR A 181 15.07 -3.39 8.96
CA THR A 181 16.15 -2.39 9.04
C THR A 181 16.60 -1.95 7.65
N LEU A 182 16.64 -2.88 6.69
CA LEU A 182 16.99 -2.58 5.29
C LEU A 182 15.89 -1.84 4.53
N LEU A 183 14.64 -1.86 5.00
CA LEU A 183 13.55 -1.08 4.41
C LEU A 183 13.93 0.40 4.39
N ALA A 184 14.15 0.94 3.19
CA ALA A 184 14.66 2.29 2.99
C ALA A 184 16.00 2.58 3.73
N GLY A 185 16.90 1.61 3.85
CA GLY A 185 18.15 1.75 4.59
C GLY A 185 19.10 2.86 4.09
N TYR A 186 18.95 3.32 2.85
CA TYR A 186 19.72 4.42 2.28
C TYR A 186 19.04 5.79 2.37
N PHE A 187 17.79 5.83 2.86
CA PHE A 187 17.05 7.07 3.02
C PHE A 187 17.69 7.95 4.11
N GLN A 188 17.75 9.25 3.84
CA GLN A 188 18.19 10.27 4.79
C GLN A 188 17.20 11.42 4.71
N PRO A 189 16.55 11.80 5.83
CA PRO A 189 15.61 12.91 5.84
C PRO A 189 16.23 14.22 5.35
N ASN A 190 15.49 14.94 4.53
CA ASN A 190 15.86 16.18 3.84
C ASN A 190 17.12 16.08 2.95
N ARG A 191 17.49 14.88 2.51
CA ARG A 191 18.71 14.64 1.70
C ARG A 191 18.55 13.60 0.59
N LYS A 192 17.96 12.44 0.89
CA LYS A 192 17.90 11.28 -0.02
C LYS A 192 16.48 10.78 -0.26
N GLU A 193 15.58 11.71 -0.56
CA GLU A 193 14.17 11.43 -0.89
C GLU A 193 14.03 10.89 -2.32
N LEU A 194 14.80 11.44 -3.26
CA LEU A 194 14.72 11.11 -4.67
C LEU A 194 15.69 9.98 -5.04
N LEU A 195 15.36 9.25 -6.10
CA LEU A 195 16.29 8.26 -6.65
C LEU A 195 17.48 8.99 -7.26
N PRO A 196 18.72 8.49 -7.08
CA PRO A 196 19.87 9.06 -7.75
C PRO A 196 19.75 8.90 -9.27
N ILE A 197 20.31 9.86 -9.99
CA ILE A 197 20.63 9.74 -11.42
C ILE A 197 21.42 8.44 -11.60
N HIS A 198 20.96 7.59 -12.51
CA HIS A 198 21.56 6.29 -12.78
C HIS A 198 23.00 6.45 -13.28
N GLN A 199 23.91 5.56 -12.85
CA GLN A 199 25.34 5.68 -13.15
C GLN A 199 25.63 5.81 -14.65
N SER A 200 24.94 5.04 -15.49
CA SER A 200 25.12 5.12 -16.95
C SER A 200 24.79 6.49 -17.54
N ILE A 201 23.91 7.27 -16.90
CA ILE A 201 23.57 8.64 -17.33
C ILE A 201 24.68 9.60 -16.93
N LEU A 202 25.27 9.42 -15.74
CA LEU A 202 26.42 10.21 -15.27
C LEU A 202 27.65 9.94 -16.14
N ASP A 203 27.90 8.68 -16.49
CA ASP A 203 29.02 8.28 -17.36
C ASP A 203 28.88 8.88 -18.76
N ALA A 204 27.64 8.95 -19.28
CA ALA A 204 27.34 9.55 -20.59
C ALA A 204 27.37 11.09 -20.57
N ASN A 205 27.08 11.72 -19.44
CA ASN A 205 27.11 13.17 -19.27
C ASN A 205 27.74 13.56 -17.93
N PRO A 206 29.08 13.72 -17.89
CA PRO A 206 29.82 14.07 -16.67
C PRO A 206 29.47 15.43 -16.06
N LYS A 207 28.66 16.25 -16.74
CA LYS A 207 28.14 17.52 -16.19
C LYS A 207 26.97 17.32 -15.23
N LEU A 208 26.34 16.15 -15.25
CA LEU A 208 25.31 15.79 -14.30
C LEU A 208 25.97 15.30 -13.01
N THR A 209 25.44 15.75 -11.88
CA THR A 209 25.86 15.30 -10.56
C THR A 209 24.62 15.02 -9.73
N ASN A 210 24.65 13.96 -8.93
CA ASN A 210 23.65 13.78 -7.89
C ASN A 210 23.88 14.82 -6.79
N ASP A 211 22.94 15.74 -6.63
CA ASP A 211 22.87 16.63 -5.47
C ASP A 211 21.97 15.99 -4.42
N PHE A 212 22.52 15.75 -3.23
CA PHE A 212 21.82 15.13 -2.11
C PHE A 212 21.52 16.13 -1.00
N GLY A 213 21.65 17.44 -1.26
CA GLY A 213 21.54 18.49 -0.25
C GLY A 213 22.76 18.52 0.68
N ASN A 214 23.23 19.72 1.03
CA ASN A 214 24.27 19.92 2.05
C ASN A 214 23.65 19.99 3.45
#